data_AF-A0A2D7CPW7-F1
#
_entry.id   AF-A0A2D7CPW7-F1
#
_cell.length_a   1.000
_cell.length_b   1.000
_cell.length_c   1.000
_cell.angle_alpha   90.00
_cell.angle_beta   90.00
_cell.angle_gamma   90.00
#
_symmetry.space_group_name_H-M   'P 1'
#
loop_
_entity.id
_entity.type
_entity.pdbx_description
1 polymer ?
#
loop_
_entity_poly.entity_id
_entity_poly.type
_entity_poly.pdbx_seq_one_letter_code
_entity_poly.pdbx_strand_id
1 'polypeptide(L)'
;MKVKCDTEEAKSWIKNRSAKATYELNEDKTISFEWFMSEDGNEATIVETFVDSDGAKERVENLLASPISSEWSERFEPTNWLVFGNVKKDLIDLLSPMGAKFQGYVGGFNHN
;
A
#
# COMPACT_ATOMS: atom_id res chain seq x y z
N MET A 1 -7.39 3.96 -5.63
CA MET A 1 -8.03 2.68 -6.01
C MET A 1 -9.53 2.91 -6.09
N LYS A 2 -10.20 2.29 -7.07
CA LYS A 2 -11.67 2.24 -7.10
C LYS A 2 -12.18 1.14 -6.17
N VAL A 3 -13.22 1.43 -5.40
CA VAL A 3 -13.89 0.45 -4.53
C VAL A 3 -14.92 -0.33 -5.34
N LYS A 4 -14.93 -1.66 -5.20
CA LYS A 4 -15.76 -2.60 -5.98
C LYS A 4 -16.88 -3.25 -5.17
N CYS A 5 -16.84 -3.10 -3.84
CA CYS A 5 -17.82 -3.65 -2.93
C CYS A 5 -18.60 -2.55 -2.21
N ASP A 6 -19.49 -2.95 -1.30
CA ASP A 6 -20.19 -2.02 -0.42
C ASP A 6 -19.21 -1.21 0.45
N THR A 7 -19.51 0.07 0.64
CA THR A 7 -18.64 1.01 1.37
C THR A 7 -18.40 0.57 2.82
N GLU A 8 -19.40 0.05 3.51
CA GLU A 8 -19.24 -0.41 4.90
C GLU A 8 -18.49 -1.74 4.97
N GLU A 9 -18.66 -2.61 3.97
CA GLU A 9 -17.80 -3.79 3.81
C GLU A 9 -16.32 -3.37 3.63
N ALA A 10 -16.05 -2.43 2.72
CA ALA A 10 -14.69 -1.94 2.46
C ALA A 10 -14.07 -1.33 3.71
N LYS A 11 -14.80 -0.47 4.44
CA LYS A 11 -14.33 0.13 5.70
C LYS A 11 -14.06 -0.91 6.77
N SER A 12 -14.94 -1.91 6.91
CA SER A 12 -14.76 -2.99 7.88
C SER A 12 -13.52 -3.82 7.55
N TRP A 13 -13.34 -4.18 6.28
CA TRP A 13 -12.17 -4.93 5.83
C TRP A 13 -10.87 -4.15 6.04
N ILE A 14 -10.85 -2.85 5.69
CA ILE A 14 -9.69 -1.97 5.91
C ILE A 14 -9.26 -1.99 7.39
N LYS A 15 -10.20 -1.73 8.30
CA LYS A 15 -9.92 -1.59 9.74
C LYS A 15 -9.57 -2.92 10.40
N ASN A 16 -10.40 -3.93 10.17
CA ASN A 16 -10.37 -5.15 10.96
C ASN A 16 -9.52 -6.26 10.34
N ARG A 17 -9.22 -6.15 9.04
CA ARG A 17 -8.50 -7.19 8.29
C ARG A 17 -7.19 -6.67 7.72
N SER A 18 -7.20 -5.63 6.88
CA SER A 18 -5.98 -5.12 6.21
C SER A 18 -4.97 -4.51 7.17
N ALA A 19 -5.39 -3.51 7.94
CA ALA A 19 -4.53 -2.81 8.89
C ALA A 19 -4.03 -3.76 9.99
N LYS A 20 -4.94 -4.58 10.54
CA LYS A 20 -4.59 -5.57 11.56
C LYS A 20 -3.56 -6.59 11.07
N ALA A 21 -3.79 -7.20 9.90
CA ALA A 21 -2.88 -8.22 9.38
C ALA A 21 -1.49 -7.64 9.10
N THR A 22 -1.42 -6.42 8.56
CA THR A 22 -0.13 -5.76 8.28
C THR A 22 0.61 -5.40 9.58
N TYR A 23 -0.10 -4.90 10.60
CA TYR A 23 0.48 -4.62 11.91
C TYR A 23 1.04 -5.88 12.58
N GLU A 24 0.33 -7.01 12.49
CA GLU A 24 0.74 -8.28 13.10
C GLU A 24 1.97 -8.94 12.43
N LEU A 25 2.37 -8.50 11.23
CA LEU A 25 3.59 -8.97 10.56
C LEU A 25 4.88 -8.43 11.22
N ASN A 26 4.80 -7.38 12.03
CA ASN A 26 5.93 -6.75 12.71
C ASN A 26 7.08 -6.40 11.73
N GLU A 27 6.75 -5.78 10.60
CA GLU A 27 7.73 -5.30 9.63
C GLU A 27 8.55 -4.15 10.22
N ASP A 28 9.79 -4.40 10.65
CA ASP A 28 10.64 -3.47 11.41
C ASP A 28 10.88 -2.13 10.71
N LYS A 29 10.77 -2.11 9.38
CA LYS A 29 11.03 -0.91 8.54
C LYS A 29 9.77 -0.19 8.08
N THR A 30 8.59 -0.64 8.49
CA THR A 30 7.32 0.04 8.20
C THR A 30 7.12 1.17 9.21
N ILE A 31 7.09 2.41 8.73
CA ILE A 31 6.88 3.62 9.55
C ILE A 31 5.38 3.90 9.68
N SER A 32 4.64 3.84 8.57
CA SER A 32 3.19 4.01 8.58
C SER A 32 2.51 3.16 7.52
N PHE A 33 1.28 2.74 7.81
CA PHE A 33 0.37 2.00 6.94
C PHE A 33 -1.04 2.57 7.11
N GLU A 34 -1.43 3.47 6.23
CA GLU A 34 -2.59 4.33 6.44
C GLU A 34 -3.56 4.25 5.27
N TRP A 35 -4.83 4.01 5.59
CA TRP A 35 -5.92 3.98 4.63
C TRP A 35 -6.75 5.25 4.70
N PHE A 36 -7.07 5.77 3.53
CA PHE A 36 -7.96 6.90 3.29
C PHE A 36 -9.06 6.48 2.33
N MET A 37 -10.23 7.08 2.46
CA MET A 37 -11.38 6.82 1.61
C MET A 37 -12.03 8.15 1.24
N SER A 38 -12.50 8.28 -0.01
CA SER A 38 -13.26 9.44 -0.45
C SER A 38 -14.57 9.57 0.32
N GLU A 39 -15.12 10.79 0.36
CA GLU A 39 -16.37 11.08 1.07
C GLU A 39 -17.54 10.21 0.59
N ASP A 40 -17.60 9.96 -0.72
CA ASP A 40 -18.61 9.11 -1.36
C ASP A 40 -18.33 7.60 -1.26
N GLY A 41 -17.17 7.20 -0.71
CA GLY A 41 -16.75 5.81 -0.55
C GLY A 41 -16.31 5.09 -1.83
N ASN A 42 -16.30 5.77 -2.98
CA ASN A 42 -15.99 5.14 -4.27
C ASN A 42 -14.50 4.97 -4.52
N GLU A 43 -13.66 5.71 -3.79
CA GLU A 43 -12.22 5.65 -3.90
C GLU A 43 -11.56 5.39 -2.55
N ALA A 44 -10.52 4.57 -2.56
CA ALA A 44 -9.65 4.35 -1.43
C ALA A 44 -8.19 4.57 -1.83
N THR A 45 -7.41 5.14 -0.91
CA THR A 45 -5.98 5.36 -1.07
C THR A 45 -5.28 4.75 0.11
N ILE A 46 -4.24 3.98 -0.15
CA ILE A 46 -3.30 3.56 0.87
C ILE A 46 -2.02 4.37 0.74
N VAL A 47 -1.53 4.87 1.85
CA VAL A 47 -0.23 5.54 1.96
C VAL A 47 0.62 4.74 2.92
N GLU A 48 1.75 4.24 2.41
CA GLU A 48 2.69 3.43 3.17
C GLU A 48 4.04 4.14 3.17
N THR A 49 4.62 4.32 4.36
CA THR A 49 5.93 4.96 4.53
C THR A 49 6.89 3.96 5.15
N PHE A 50 8.10 3.89 4.60
CA PHE A 50 9.14 2.94 5.03
C PHE A 50 10.44 3.67 5.31
N VAL A 51 11.27 3.06 6.16
CA VAL A 51 12.64 3.54 6.43
C VAL A 51 13.46 3.61 5.15
N ASP A 52 13.34 2.59 4.30
CA ASP A 52 14.06 2.49 3.04
C ASP A 52 13.35 1.55 2.03
N SER A 53 13.95 1.41 0.86
CA SER A 53 13.46 0.54 -0.21
C SER A 53 13.39 -0.95 0.18
N ASP A 54 14.16 -1.41 1.18
CA ASP A 54 14.09 -2.82 1.60
C ASP A 54 12.83 -3.07 2.42
N GLY A 55 12.43 -2.12 3.28
CA GLY A 55 11.17 -2.20 4.02
C GLY A 55 9.95 -2.23 3.09
N ALA A 56 9.95 -1.39 2.06
CA ALA A 56 8.90 -1.40 1.04
C ALA A 56 8.84 -2.72 0.27
N LYS A 57 10.00 -3.35 0.00
CA LYS A 57 10.06 -4.64 -0.67
C LYS A 57 9.53 -5.78 0.21
N GLU A 58 9.98 -5.85 1.46
CA GLU A 58 9.48 -6.81 2.45
C GLU A 58 7.95 -6.74 2.55
N ARG A 59 7.40 -5.53 2.62
CA ARG A 59 5.95 -5.30 2.64
C ARG A 59 5.22 -5.90 1.44
N VAL A 60 5.75 -5.69 0.24
CA VAL A 60 5.18 -6.23 -1.00
C VAL A 60 5.29 -7.76 -1.03
N GLU A 61 6.43 -8.32 -0.62
CA GLU A 61 6.63 -9.77 -0.53
C GLU A 61 5.64 -10.40 0.46
N ASN A 62 5.46 -9.79 1.63
CA ASN A 62 4.47 -10.22 2.62
C ASN A 62 3.03 -10.11 2.11
N LEU A 63 2.70 -9.05 1.36
CA LEU A 63 1.39 -8.92 0.71
C LEU A 63 1.15 -10.09 -0.25
N LEU A 64 2.12 -10.36 -1.14
CA LEU A 64 2.01 -11.39 -2.17
C LEU A 64 1.98 -12.82 -1.59
N ALA A 65 2.63 -13.04 -0.45
CA ALA A 65 2.59 -14.30 0.28
C ALA A 65 1.31 -14.49 1.11
N SER A 66 0.50 -13.44 1.29
CA SER A 66 -0.65 -13.41 2.18
C SER A 66 -1.98 -13.55 1.42
N PRO A 67 -3.01 -14.20 2.02
CA PRO A 67 -4.37 -14.19 1.46
C PRO A 67 -4.94 -12.78 1.30
N ILE A 68 -4.38 -11.78 2.00
CA ILE A 68 -4.74 -10.36 1.87
C ILE A 68 -4.64 -9.89 0.41
N SER A 69 -3.70 -10.39 -0.40
CA SER A 69 -3.58 -9.98 -1.81
C SER A 69 -4.83 -10.30 -2.63
N SER A 70 -5.37 -11.51 -2.47
CA SER A 70 -6.61 -11.93 -3.12
C SER A 70 -7.82 -11.16 -2.55
N GLU A 71 -7.92 -11.06 -1.23
CA GLU A 71 -9.02 -10.33 -0.57
C GLU A 71 -9.05 -8.84 -0.97
N TRP A 72 -7.88 -8.22 -1.12
CA TRP A 72 -7.73 -6.86 -1.61
C TRP A 72 -8.17 -6.75 -3.07
N SER A 73 -7.72 -7.69 -3.90
CA SER A 73 -8.08 -7.74 -5.33
C SER A 73 -9.57 -7.99 -5.57
N GLU A 74 -10.32 -8.52 -4.61
CA GLU A 74 -11.79 -8.63 -4.70
C GLU A 74 -12.48 -7.28 -4.46
N ARG A 75 -11.90 -6.44 -3.60
CA ARG A 75 -12.54 -5.22 -3.07
C ARG A 75 -12.09 -3.95 -3.77
N PHE A 76 -10.87 -3.94 -4.29
CA PHE A 76 -10.25 -2.76 -4.86
C PHE A 76 -9.76 -3.02 -6.28
N GLU A 77 -9.78 -1.97 -7.08
CA GLU A 77 -9.16 -1.92 -8.39
C GLU A 77 -8.09 -0.82 -8.39
N PRO A 78 -6.82 -1.16 -8.62
CA PRO A 78 -5.75 -0.17 -8.75
C PRO A 78 -6.03 0.76 -9.93
N THR A 79 -6.14 2.05 -9.62
CA THR A 79 -6.29 3.11 -10.63
C THR A 79 -5.00 3.93 -10.79
N ASN A 80 -4.15 3.93 -9.76
CA ASN A 80 -2.85 4.57 -9.74
C ASN A 80 -1.96 3.91 -8.68
N TRP A 81 -0.66 3.82 -8.96
CA TRP A 81 0.34 3.30 -8.03
C TRP A 81 1.62 4.13 -8.19
N LEU A 82 1.97 4.88 -7.15
CA LEU A 82 3.13 5.76 -7.13
C LEU A 82 4.09 5.33 -6.02
N VAL A 83 5.38 5.28 -6.33
CA VAL A 83 6.44 5.01 -5.37
C VAL A 83 7.44 6.16 -5.44
N PHE A 84 7.68 6.80 -4.29
CA PHE A 84 8.52 7.98 -4.18
C PHE A 84 9.79 7.66 -3.38
N GLY A 85 10.93 8.23 -3.77
CA GLY A 85 12.19 8.14 -3.03
C GLY A 85 13.30 7.44 -3.80
N ASN A 86 14.34 7.00 -3.08
CA ASN A 86 15.47 6.28 -3.65
C ASN A 86 15.16 4.77 -3.71
N VAL A 87 14.47 4.35 -4.77
CA VAL A 87 13.96 2.98 -4.93
C VAL A 87 15.03 2.09 -5.57
N LYS A 88 15.33 0.95 -4.93
CA LYS A 88 16.28 -0.03 -5.47
C LYS A 88 15.69 -0.78 -6.66
N LYS A 89 16.58 -1.30 -7.52
CA LYS A 89 16.20 -1.98 -8.76
C LYS A 89 15.29 -3.19 -8.53
N ASP A 90 15.52 -3.96 -7.47
CA ASP A 90 14.72 -5.14 -7.17
C ASP A 90 13.26 -4.79 -6.82
N LEU A 91 13.02 -3.71 -6.06
CA LEU A 91 11.67 -3.21 -5.82
C LEU A 91 11.03 -2.65 -7.10
N ILE A 92 11.82 -1.96 -7.95
CA ILE A 92 11.34 -1.50 -9.26
C ILE A 92 10.89 -2.68 -10.12
N ASP A 93 11.72 -3.71 -10.24
CA ASP A 93 11.44 -4.89 -11.04
C ASP A 93 10.20 -5.66 -10.51
N LEU A 94 10.01 -5.67 -9.18
CA LEU A 94 8.86 -6.30 -8.53
C LEU A 94 7.53 -5.57 -8.80
N LEU A 95 7.53 -4.23 -8.75
CA LEU A 95 6.30 -3.42 -8.85
C LEU A 95 5.98 -2.93 -10.26
N SER A 96 6.95 -2.90 -11.18
CA SER A 96 6.73 -2.47 -12.57
C SER A 96 5.65 -3.29 -13.30
N PRO A 97 5.55 -4.62 -13.14
CA PRO A 97 4.46 -5.41 -13.74
C PRO A 97 3.07 -5.01 -13.26
N MET A 98 2.97 -4.38 -12.08
CA MET A 98 1.71 -3.90 -11.50
C MET A 98 1.36 -2.46 -11.95
N GLY A 99 2.15 -1.88 -12.86
CA GLY A 99 1.93 -0.53 -13.39
C GLY A 99 2.40 0.59 -12.46
N ALA A 100 3.24 0.28 -11.47
CA ALA A 100 3.81 1.29 -10.58
C ALA A 100 4.68 2.30 -11.32
N LYS A 101 4.59 3.56 -10.89
CA LYS A 101 5.44 4.66 -11.40
C LYS A 101 6.35 5.15 -10.30
N PHE A 102 7.61 5.37 -10.64
CA PHE A 102 8.65 5.73 -9.68
C PHE A 102 9.06 7.18 -9.85
N GLN A 103 9.20 7.90 -8.74
CA GLN A 103 9.59 9.30 -8.73
C GLN A 103 10.68 9.55 -7.70
N GLY A 104 11.79 10.16 -8.15
CA GLY A 104 12.89 10.54 -7.28
C GLY A 104 12.56 11.78 -6.45
N TYR A 105 13.19 11.89 -5.28
CA TYR A 105 13.10 13.09 -4.45
C TYR A 105 13.82 14.27 -5.10
N VAL A 106 13.17 15.44 -5.13
CA VAL A 106 13.73 16.69 -5.67
C VAL A 106 13.98 17.73 -4.57
N GLY A 107 13.13 17.78 -3.53
CA GLY A 107 13.24 18.73 -2.41
C GLY A 107 12.01 18.70 -1.49
N GLY A 108 12.14 19.17 -0.24
CA GLY A 108 11.11 19.08 0.80
C GLY A 108 11.68 18.86 2.22
N PHE A 109 10.81 18.64 3.20
CA PHE A 109 11.18 18.23 4.56
C PHE A 109 10.09 17.35 5.18
N ASN A 110 10.48 16.46 6.09
CA ASN A 110 9.56 15.67 6.92
C ASN A 110 10.05 15.79 8.37
N HIS A 111 9.14 16.08 9.31
CA HIS A 111 9.43 16.25 10.73
C HIS A 111 8.99 15.05 11.58
N ASN A 112 8.42 14.03 10.93
CA ASN A 112 8.04 12.77 11.57
C ASN A 112 9.27 12.04 12.13
#